data_AF-A0A6B0V5N7-F1
#
_entry.id   AF-A0A6B0V5N7-F1
#
_cell.length_a   1.000
_cell.length_b   1.000
_cell.length_c   1.000
_cell.angle_alpha   90.00
_cell.angle_beta   90.00
_cell.angle_gamma   90.00
#
_symmetry.space_group_name_H-M   'P 1'
#
loop_
_entity.id
_entity.type
_entity.pdbx_description
1 polymer ?
#
loop_
_entity_poly.entity_id
_entity_poly.type
_entity_poly.pdbx_seq_one_letter_code
_entity_poly.pdbx_strand_id
1 'polypeptide(L)'
;MRLGILTATLFIVGVASKNPLVIFDLTECVMDFALKFAKEKHRDLVSCNLSAAGEFSEIVRKGRTPFKIKLGNITYGTRVHSKISEESTNYTQYFMNPSEEPQPGYYMSSVLAPIAAIWNFSSVFTSEFPLVTSTEPPKVYNGSQEKIYEFDFNDTLKLERKGYTYHIRNKTFTVKPGKEVEVTETVRESTKVRPFSVNVTLVGYFGIKLTTRGDEPGSYVFCVTDLPCAHLEKTGADEMTFEVNGTFEEHYPVSAITLTRHDLKKDQEDIEVASDPKSNFI
;
A
#
# COMPACT_ATOMS: atom_id res chain seq x y z
N MET A 1 -16.57 18.30 -40.98
CA MET A 1 -15.56 18.11 -39.92
C MET A 1 -16.24 18.14 -38.56
N ARG A 2 -16.47 16.98 -37.94
CA ARG A 2 -16.68 16.86 -36.49
C ARG A 2 -16.00 15.56 -36.05
N LEU A 3 -14.93 15.74 -35.31
CA LEU A 3 -14.05 14.70 -34.77
C LEU A 3 -14.71 14.19 -33.49
N GLY A 4 -15.33 13.01 -33.55
CA GLY A 4 -15.82 12.30 -32.36
C GLY A 4 -14.70 11.43 -31.82
N ILE A 5 -14.02 11.89 -30.79
CA ILE A 5 -12.96 11.14 -30.11
C ILE A 5 -13.60 9.93 -29.42
N LEU A 6 -13.17 8.74 -29.82
CA LEU A 6 -13.44 7.48 -29.14
C LEU A 6 -12.87 7.55 -27.72
N THR A 7 -13.71 7.48 -26.70
CA THR A 7 -13.30 7.19 -25.33
C THR A 7 -13.03 5.70 -25.21
N ALA A 8 -11.76 5.33 -25.10
CA ALA A 8 -11.33 3.97 -24.81
C ALA A 8 -11.70 3.60 -23.37
N THR A 9 -12.64 2.67 -23.20
CA THR A 9 -12.94 2.00 -21.94
C THR A 9 -11.74 1.19 -21.48
N LEU A 10 -11.08 1.64 -20.42
CA LEU A 10 -10.04 0.88 -19.72
C LEU A 10 -10.74 -0.19 -18.85
N PHE A 11 -10.65 -1.45 -19.25
CA PHE A 11 -10.98 -2.59 -18.39
C PHE A 11 -9.79 -2.86 -17.46
N ILE A 12 -9.88 -2.42 -16.20
CA ILE A 12 -8.97 -2.87 -15.15
C ILE A 12 -9.63 -4.09 -14.50
N VAL A 13 -9.16 -5.28 -14.86
CA VAL A 13 -9.43 -6.51 -14.10
C VAL A 13 -8.49 -6.48 -12.89
N GLY A 14 -8.94 -5.82 -11.83
CA GLY A 14 -8.31 -5.79 -10.52
C GLY A 14 -9.38 -6.16 -9.49
N VAL A 15 -9.09 -7.13 -8.64
CA VAL A 15 -9.98 -7.69 -7.61
C VAL A 15 -10.83 -6.62 -6.96
N ALA A 16 -12.14 -6.67 -7.20
CA ALA A 16 -13.11 -5.72 -6.68
C ALA A 16 -13.00 -5.63 -5.15
N SER A 17 -12.49 -4.49 -4.65
CA SER A 17 -12.89 -4.02 -3.33
C SER A 17 -14.40 -3.84 -3.38
N LYS A 18 -15.13 -4.63 -2.59
CA LYS A 18 -16.60 -4.63 -2.56
C LYS A 18 -17.20 -3.35 -1.95
N ASN A 19 -16.37 -2.42 -1.48
CA ASN A 19 -16.82 -1.17 -0.90
C ASN A 19 -16.49 -0.01 -1.86
N PRO A 20 -17.48 0.83 -2.21
CA PRO A 20 -17.19 2.06 -2.94
C PRO A 20 -16.20 2.90 -2.12
N LEU A 21 -15.26 3.54 -2.81
CA LEU A 21 -14.35 4.51 -2.21
C LEU A 21 -15.16 5.57 -1.46
N VAL A 22 -14.93 5.71 -0.16
CA VAL A 22 -15.61 6.71 0.68
C VAL A 22 -14.69 7.92 0.82
N ILE A 23 -15.06 9.05 0.24
CA ILE A 23 -14.33 10.31 0.43
C ILE A 23 -15.18 11.19 1.34
N PHE A 24 -14.62 11.60 2.48
CA PHE A 24 -15.26 12.53 3.40
C PHE A 24 -14.49 13.85 3.43
N ASP A 25 -15.15 14.93 3.01
CA ASP A 25 -14.64 16.29 3.11
C ASP A 25 -15.27 16.99 4.31
N LEU A 26 -14.44 17.30 5.31
CA LEU A 26 -14.88 18.01 6.52
C LEU A 26 -15.36 19.43 6.22
N THR A 27 -14.67 20.13 5.31
CA THR A 27 -14.99 21.52 4.96
C THR A 27 -16.36 21.57 4.28
N GLU A 28 -16.62 20.67 3.34
CA GLU A 28 -17.91 20.53 2.68
C GLU A 28 -19.01 20.21 3.70
N CYS A 29 -18.78 19.20 4.56
CA CYS A 29 -19.75 18.80 5.59
C CYS A 29 -20.15 19.96 6.53
N VAL A 30 -19.17 20.73 7.00
CA VAL A 30 -19.40 21.85 7.93
C VAL A 30 -20.06 23.03 7.20
N MET A 31 -19.66 23.31 5.96
CA MET A 31 -20.26 24.37 5.16
C MET A 31 -21.73 24.07 4.85
N ASP A 32 -22.04 22.84 4.46
CA ASP A 32 -23.41 22.38 4.21
C ASP A 32 -24.30 22.53 5.44
N PHE A 33 -23.78 22.17 6.61
CA PHE A 33 -24.46 22.37 7.89
C PHE A 33 -24.73 23.87 8.15
N ALA A 34 -23.70 24.71 8.01
CA ALA A 34 -23.80 26.15 8.26
C ALA A 34 -24.80 26.84 7.32
N LEU A 35 -24.80 26.47 6.04
CA LEU A 35 -25.73 27.00 5.02
C LEU A 35 -27.18 26.56 5.29
N LYS A 36 -27.40 25.29 5.68
CA LYS A 36 -28.74 24.80 6.07
C LYS A 36 -29.26 25.57 7.29
N PHE A 37 -28.43 25.72 8.32
CA PHE A 37 -28.79 26.49 9.52
C PHE A 37 -29.09 27.96 9.20
N ALA A 38 -28.26 28.61 8.37
CA ALA A 38 -28.48 30.00 7.94
C ALA A 38 -29.82 30.16 7.20
N LYS A 39 -30.13 29.23 6.29
CA LYS A 39 -31.39 29.19 5.55
C LYS A 39 -32.60 29.00 6.48
N GLU A 40 -32.53 28.11 7.46
CA GLU A 40 -33.57 27.92 8.47
C GLU A 40 -33.80 29.17 9.32
N LYS A 41 -32.74 29.95 9.58
CA LYS A 41 -32.82 31.24 10.24
C LYS A 41 -33.24 32.39 9.31
N HIS A 42 -33.44 32.13 8.02
CA HIS A 42 -33.70 33.14 6.99
C HIS A 42 -32.64 34.25 6.99
N ARG A 43 -31.37 33.88 7.12
CA ARG A 43 -30.21 34.78 7.21
C ARG A 43 -29.08 34.28 6.32
N ASP A 44 -28.16 35.17 5.98
CA ASP A 44 -27.00 34.81 5.16
C ASP A 44 -25.83 34.39 6.06
N LEU A 45 -25.08 33.39 5.60
CA LEU A 45 -23.83 32.97 6.25
C LEU A 45 -22.74 34.01 5.98
N VAL A 46 -22.20 34.60 7.04
CA VAL A 46 -21.10 35.59 6.96
C VAL A 46 -19.75 34.91 7.06
N SER A 47 -19.60 33.94 7.96
CA SER A 47 -18.36 33.18 8.10
C SER A 47 -18.59 31.83 8.77
N CYS A 48 -17.88 30.82 8.30
CA CYS A 48 -17.73 29.52 8.94
C CYS A 48 -16.25 29.13 8.83
N ASN A 49 -15.53 29.17 9.96
CA ASN A 49 -14.10 28.85 9.98
C ASN A 49 -13.79 28.02 11.23
N LEU A 50 -13.40 26.77 11.02
CA LEU A 50 -13.08 25.81 12.07
C LEU A 50 -11.81 26.21 12.82
N SER A 51 -10.81 26.75 12.10
CA SER A 51 -9.56 27.24 12.67
C SER A 51 -9.75 28.46 13.57
N ALA A 52 -10.78 29.27 13.32
CA ALA A 52 -11.13 30.45 14.12
C ALA A 52 -12.08 30.14 15.30
N ALA A 53 -12.32 28.87 15.63
CA ALA A 53 -13.23 28.49 16.73
C ALA A 53 -12.86 29.15 18.07
N GLY A 54 -11.56 29.36 18.33
CA GLY A 54 -11.08 30.02 19.55
C GLY A 54 -11.46 31.51 19.66
N GLU A 55 -11.90 32.15 18.58
CA GLU A 55 -12.28 33.57 18.57
C GLU A 55 -13.72 33.81 19.04
N PHE A 56 -14.53 32.74 19.15
CA PHE A 56 -15.89 32.85 19.63
C PHE A 56 -15.89 33.00 21.16
N SER A 57 -16.28 34.18 21.62
CA SER A 57 -16.29 34.54 23.04
C SER A 57 -17.09 33.57 23.91
N GLU A 58 -18.12 32.93 23.36
CA GLU A 58 -18.90 31.91 24.08
C GLU A 58 -18.10 30.62 24.34
N ILE A 59 -17.23 30.20 23.41
CA ILE A 59 -16.35 29.04 23.60
C ILE A 59 -15.36 29.35 24.73
N VAL A 60 -14.73 30.53 24.68
CA VAL A 60 -13.75 30.97 25.69
C VAL A 60 -14.39 31.18 27.05
N ARG A 61 -15.50 31.93 27.13
CA ARG A 61 -16.17 32.27 28.41
C ARG A 61 -16.78 31.07 29.11
N LYS A 62 -17.24 30.07 28.36
CA LYS A 62 -17.81 28.83 28.93
C LYS A 62 -16.75 27.75 29.16
N GLY A 63 -15.46 28.02 28.91
CA GLY A 63 -14.38 27.05 29.06
C GLY A 63 -14.53 25.82 28.17
N ARG A 64 -15.17 25.97 26.99
CA ARG A 64 -15.36 24.88 26.04
C ARG A 64 -14.09 24.67 25.22
N THR A 65 -13.85 23.41 24.83
CA THR A 65 -12.73 23.06 23.95
C THR A 65 -12.97 23.63 22.54
N PRO A 66 -12.11 24.51 22.02
CA PRO A 66 -12.18 24.92 20.61
C PRO A 66 -11.97 23.72 19.69
N PHE A 67 -12.50 23.80 18.48
CA PHE A 67 -12.39 22.75 17.48
C PHE A 67 -10.94 22.29 17.27
N LYS A 68 -10.73 20.97 17.27
CA LYS A 68 -9.45 20.32 17.00
C LYS A 68 -9.67 19.04 16.21
N ILE A 69 -8.70 18.68 15.39
CA ILE A 69 -8.60 17.36 14.76
C ILE A 69 -7.43 16.60 15.38
N LYS A 70 -7.66 15.34 15.73
CA LYS A 70 -6.64 14.42 16.23
C LYS A 70 -6.54 13.24 15.26
N LEU A 71 -5.34 12.96 14.78
CA LEU A 71 -5.05 11.76 14.02
C LEU A 71 -4.56 10.66 14.96
N GLY A 72 -5.21 9.50 14.92
CA GLY A 72 -4.81 8.32 15.68
C GLY A 72 -3.59 7.62 15.09
N ASN A 73 -3.09 6.61 15.80
CA ASN A 73 -2.03 5.74 15.29
C ASN A 73 -2.58 4.81 14.20
N ILE A 74 -1.73 4.48 13.23
CA ILE A 74 -2.07 3.47 12.22
C ILE A 74 -2.07 2.09 12.86
N THR A 75 -3.21 1.41 12.75
CA THR A 75 -3.38 0.04 13.21
C THR A 75 -3.34 -0.90 12.01
N TYR A 76 -2.44 -1.89 12.05
CA TYR A 76 -2.34 -2.92 11.02
C TYR A 76 -3.04 -4.19 11.48
N GLY A 77 -3.88 -4.76 10.62
CA GLY A 77 -4.53 -6.03 10.89
C GLY A 77 -3.53 -7.19 10.96
N THR A 78 -3.89 -8.22 11.71
CA THR A 78 -3.06 -9.43 11.91
C THR A 78 -3.16 -10.41 10.76
N ARG A 79 -4.27 -10.39 10.00
CA ARG A 79 -4.48 -11.26 8.85
C ARG A 79 -3.67 -10.77 7.66
N VAL A 80 -2.86 -11.68 7.10
CA VAL A 80 -2.00 -11.39 5.95
C VAL A 80 -2.39 -12.28 4.78
N HIS A 81 -2.74 -11.65 3.66
CA HIS A 81 -2.86 -12.33 2.38
C HIS A 81 -1.51 -12.29 1.67
N SER A 82 -1.12 -13.41 1.07
CA SER A 82 0.17 -13.54 0.39
C SER A 82 -0.06 -13.94 -1.05
N LYS A 83 0.63 -13.28 -1.97
CA LYS A 83 0.62 -13.61 -3.39
C LYS A 83 2.07 -13.73 -3.84
N ILE A 84 2.38 -14.76 -4.61
CA ILE A 84 3.66 -14.88 -5.31
C ILE A 84 3.37 -14.64 -6.78
N SER A 85 4.25 -13.89 -7.45
CA SER A 85 4.15 -13.66 -8.89
C SER A 85 4.32 -14.96 -9.67
N GLU A 86 3.57 -15.07 -10.77
CA GLU A 86 3.79 -16.12 -11.77
C GLU A 86 5.07 -15.86 -12.56
N GLU A 87 5.41 -14.59 -12.75
CA GLU A 87 6.66 -14.17 -13.39
C GLU A 87 7.86 -14.52 -12.50
N SER A 88 8.89 -15.05 -13.15
CA SER A 88 10.12 -15.44 -12.47
C SER A 88 11.32 -15.27 -13.38
N THR A 89 12.45 -14.91 -12.79
CA THR A 89 13.74 -14.83 -13.49
C THR A 89 14.64 -15.95 -13.00
N ASN A 90 15.21 -16.70 -13.95
CA ASN A 90 16.15 -17.79 -13.65
C ASN A 90 17.59 -17.34 -13.87
N TYR A 91 18.44 -17.60 -12.89
CA TYR A 91 19.89 -17.39 -12.97
C TYR A 91 20.58 -18.75 -12.85
N THR A 92 21.22 -19.19 -13.92
CA THR A 92 21.86 -20.50 -13.99
C THR A 92 23.38 -20.40 -13.97
N GLN A 93 24.03 -21.30 -13.22
CA GLN A 93 25.48 -21.48 -13.23
C GLN A 93 25.83 -22.96 -13.22
N TYR A 94 26.81 -23.36 -14.03
CA TYR A 94 27.24 -24.75 -14.17
C TYR A 94 28.53 -25.00 -13.40
N PHE A 95 28.62 -26.18 -12.78
CA PHE A 95 29.77 -26.65 -12.02
C PHE A 95 30.12 -28.06 -12.49
N MET A 96 31.25 -28.17 -13.20
CA MET A 96 31.73 -29.44 -13.73
C MET A 96 32.81 -30.03 -12.85
N ASN A 97 32.81 -31.35 -12.68
CA ASN A 97 33.91 -32.07 -12.06
C ASN A 97 34.46 -33.14 -13.03
N PRO A 98 35.50 -32.82 -13.81
CA PRO A 98 36.15 -33.78 -14.69
C PRO A 98 37.12 -34.71 -13.95
N SER A 99 37.37 -34.50 -12.65
CA SER A 99 38.32 -35.31 -11.88
C SER A 99 37.70 -36.62 -11.37
N GLU A 100 38.56 -37.53 -10.89
CA GLU A 100 38.16 -38.82 -10.32
C GLU A 100 37.67 -38.72 -8.86
N GLU A 101 37.90 -37.57 -8.21
CA GLU A 101 37.50 -37.32 -6.82
C GLU A 101 36.34 -36.31 -6.73
N PRO A 102 35.45 -36.42 -5.73
CA PRO A 102 34.38 -35.42 -5.53
C PRO A 102 34.95 -34.02 -5.23
N GLN A 103 34.39 -32.98 -5.85
CA GLN A 103 34.82 -31.60 -5.65
C GLN A 103 33.73 -30.76 -4.95
N PRO A 104 34.11 -29.80 -4.07
CA PRO A 104 33.16 -28.88 -3.47
C PRO A 104 32.65 -27.88 -4.51
N GLY A 105 31.34 -27.63 -4.51
CA GLY A 105 30.67 -26.58 -5.27
C GLY A 105 30.18 -25.47 -4.34
N TYR A 106 30.38 -24.22 -4.76
CA TYR A 106 29.89 -23.04 -4.06
C TYR A 106 29.21 -22.10 -5.04
N TYR A 107 27.91 -21.95 -4.90
CA TYR A 107 27.12 -20.96 -5.61
C TYR A 107 26.88 -19.75 -4.71
N MET A 108 27.05 -18.56 -5.27
CA MET A 108 26.68 -17.30 -4.64
C MET A 108 26.12 -16.36 -5.71
N SER A 109 24.99 -15.76 -5.40
CA SER A 109 24.32 -14.78 -6.25
C SER A 109 24.04 -13.51 -5.47
N SER A 110 23.97 -12.41 -6.21
CA SER A 110 23.52 -11.11 -5.73
C SER A 110 22.65 -10.51 -6.81
N VAL A 111 21.34 -10.68 -6.68
CA VAL A 111 20.37 -10.24 -7.67
C VAL A 111 19.75 -8.92 -7.23
N LEU A 112 19.89 -7.87 -8.03
CA LEU A 112 19.16 -6.62 -7.80
C LEU A 112 17.68 -6.87 -8.09
N ALA A 113 16.81 -6.67 -7.10
CA ALA A 113 15.38 -6.90 -7.22
C ALA A 113 14.57 -5.71 -6.68
N PRO A 114 13.40 -5.43 -7.29
CA PRO A 114 12.53 -4.35 -6.85
C PRO A 114 11.90 -4.69 -5.49
N ILE A 115 11.66 -3.64 -4.71
CA ILE A 115 10.87 -3.68 -3.47
C ILE A 115 9.89 -2.52 -3.46
N ALA A 116 8.73 -2.69 -2.83
CA ALA A 116 7.77 -1.61 -2.64
C ALA A 116 7.01 -1.73 -1.32
N ALA A 117 6.61 -0.57 -0.80
CA ALA A 117 5.67 -0.41 0.30
C ALA A 117 4.54 0.49 -0.20
N ILE A 118 3.31 -0.02 -0.21
CA ILE A 118 2.16 0.63 -0.85
C ILE A 118 0.99 0.67 0.13
N TRP A 119 0.39 1.85 0.32
CA TRP A 119 -0.87 2.01 1.05
C TRP A 119 -1.95 2.38 0.04
N ASN A 120 -3.00 1.55 -0.07
CA ASN A 120 -4.18 1.82 -0.87
C ASN A 120 -5.34 2.17 0.07
N PHE A 121 -5.97 3.32 -0.12
CA PHE A 121 -7.04 3.81 0.75
C PHE A 121 -8.40 3.39 0.18
N SER A 122 -9.26 2.84 1.06
CA SER A 122 -10.66 2.52 0.77
C SER A 122 -11.61 3.59 1.30
N SER A 123 -11.19 4.30 2.34
CA SER A 123 -11.80 5.55 2.79
C SER A 123 -10.75 6.65 2.92
N VAL A 124 -11.12 7.88 2.60
CA VAL A 124 -10.26 9.07 2.57
C VAL A 124 -10.92 10.17 3.36
N PHE A 125 -10.11 10.90 4.12
CA PHE A 125 -10.51 12.07 4.88
C PHE A 125 -9.81 13.29 4.31
N THR A 126 -10.57 14.36 4.09
CA THR A 126 -10.07 15.62 3.54
C THR A 126 -10.41 16.76 4.49
N SER A 127 -9.41 17.60 4.80
CA SER A 127 -9.62 18.80 5.59
C SER A 127 -8.58 19.89 5.28
N GLU A 128 -8.85 21.11 5.73
CA GLU A 128 -7.89 22.22 5.70
C GLU A 128 -6.75 22.06 6.73
N PHE A 129 -6.87 21.12 7.68
CA PHE A 129 -5.89 20.92 8.74
C PHE A 129 -4.85 19.88 8.33
N PRO A 130 -3.57 20.05 8.70
CA PRO A 130 -2.54 19.08 8.38
C PRO A 130 -2.79 17.75 9.11
N LEU A 131 -2.76 16.63 8.38
CA LEU A 131 -2.93 15.28 8.92
C LEU A 131 -1.67 14.43 8.67
N VAL A 132 -0.52 14.99 9.06
CA VAL A 132 0.78 14.33 8.93
C VAL A 132 0.98 13.31 10.03
N THR A 133 1.47 12.12 9.68
CA THR A 133 1.84 11.08 10.64
C THR A 133 3.07 10.30 10.18
N SER A 134 3.58 9.47 11.08
CA SER A 134 4.64 8.52 10.81
C SER A 134 4.22 7.11 11.25
N THR A 135 4.74 6.09 10.56
CA THR A 135 4.40 4.70 10.84
C THR A 135 5.56 3.76 10.62
N GLU A 136 5.66 2.75 11.48
CA GLU A 136 6.52 1.58 11.29
C GLU A 136 5.62 0.37 10.97
N PRO A 137 5.39 0.05 9.69
CA PRO A 137 4.56 -1.08 9.33
C PRO A 137 5.23 -2.39 9.80
N PRO A 138 4.43 -3.41 10.18
CA PRO A 138 4.95 -4.71 10.52
C PRO A 138 5.56 -5.36 9.27
N LYS A 139 6.89 -5.29 9.18
CA LYS A 139 7.65 -5.83 8.04
C LYS A 139 7.61 -7.35 8.02
N VAL A 140 7.45 -7.91 6.83
CA VAL A 140 7.67 -9.34 6.58
C VAL A 140 9.04 -9.54 5.93
N TYR A 141 9.57 -8.52 5.25
CA TYR A 141 10.89 -8.52 4.65
C TYR A 141 11.89 -7.65 5.43
N ASN A 142 12.97 -8.27 5.91
CA ASN A 142 14.01 -7.59 6.71
C ASN A 142 15.09 -6.89 5.85
N GLY A 143 14.92 -6.79 4.53
CA GLY A 143 15.89 -6.09 3.68
C GLY A 143 15.81 -4.56 3.79
N SER A 144 16.42 -3.86 2.82
CA SER A 144 16.75 -2.43 2.86
C SER A 144 15.57 -1.43 2.76
N GLN A 145 14.39 -1.78 3.26
CA GLN A 145 13.25 -0.86 3.29
C GLN A 145 13.38 0.16 4.43
N GLU A 146 12.88 1.39 4.22
CA GLU A 146 12.72 2.42 5.26
C GLU A 146 12.01 1.85 6.48
N LYS A 147 12.47 2.20 7.69
CA LYS A 147 11.84 1.70 8.93
C LYS A 147 10.60 2.51 9.27
N ILE A 148 10.68 3.82 9.09
CA ILE A 148 9.64 4.80 9.40
C ILE A 148 9.20 5.45 8.11
N TYR A 149 7.91 5.49 7.87
CA TYR A 149 7.28 6.15 6.73
C TYR A 149 6.49 7.35 7.20
N GLU A 150 6.72 8.51 6.59
CA GLU A 150 6.01 9.75 6.87
C GLU A 150 5.14 10.16 5.68
N PHE A 151 3.91 10.58 5.95
CA PHE A 151 2.99 11.06 4.93
C PHE A 151 1.81 11.85 5.51
N ASP A 152 1.18 12.67 4.66
CA ASP A 152 -0.05 13.39 4.94
C ASP A 152 -1.27 12.54 4.54
N PHE A 153 -2.24 12.42 5.43
CA PHE A 153 -3.47 11.67 5.21
C PHE A 153 -4.52 12.44 4.40
N ASN A 154 -4.38 13.77 4.27
CA ASN A 154 -5.35 14.57 3.50
C ASN A 154 -5.35 14.17 2.02
N ASP A 155 -6.53 13.83 1.51
CA ASP A 155 -6.79 13.53 0.08
C ASP A 155 -5.88 12.43 -0.53
N THR A 156 -5.28 11.59 0.33
CA THR A 156 -4.36 10.55 -0.11
C THR A 156 -5.14 9.28 -0.48
N LEU A 157 -5.24 9.00 -1.78
CA LEU A 157 -5.82 7.75 -2.30
C LEU A 157 -4.83 6.59 -2.31
N LYS A 158 -3.55 6.91 -2.52
CA LYS A 158 -2.48 5.93 -2.64
C LYS A 158 -1.15 6.54 -2.25
N LEU A 159 -0.39 5.81 -1.44
CA LEU A 159 1.00 6.13 -1.14
C LEU A 159 1.87 4.97 -1.61
N GLU A 160 2.96 5.27 -2.32
CA GLU A 160 3.93 4.28 -2.77
C GLU A 160 5.35 4.71 -2.43
N ARG A 161 6.13 3.79 -1.87
CA ARG A 161 7.59 3.88 -1.77
C ARG A 161 8.20 2.71 -2.49
N LYS A 162 8.94 2.99 -3.56
CA LYS A 162 9.60 1.99 -4.41
C LYS A 162 11.10 2.10 -4.27
N GLY A 163 11.78 0.97 -4.38
CA GLY A 163 13.23 0.91 -4.34
C GLY A 163 13.74 -0.41 -4.89
N TYR A 164 15.01 -0.67 -4.62
CA TYR A 164 15.66 -1.91 -4.98
C TYR A 164 16.46 -2.44 -3.79
N THR A 165 16.67 -3.75 -3.78
CA THR A 165 17.53 -4.42 -2.81
C THR A 165 18.36 -5.48 -3.51
N TYR A 166 19.52 -5.80 -2.94
CA TYR A 166 20.31 -6.94 -3.38
C TYR A 166 19.85 -8.18 -2.66
N HIS A 167 19.18 -9.07 -3.40
CA HIS A 167 18.79 -10.38 -2.94
C HIS A 167 19.97 -11.34 -3.07
N ILE A 168 20.62 -11.60 -1.94
CA ILE A 168 21.83 -12.43 -1.89
C ILE A 168 21.45 -13.85 -1.48
N ARG A 169 21.86 -14.84 -2.26
CA ARG A 169 21.78 -16.26 -1.91
C ARG A 169 23.12 -16.94 -2.03
N ASN A 170 23.29 -17.99 -1.24
CA ASN A 170 24.42 -18.90 -1.37
C ASN A 170 23.97 -20.35 -1.18
N LYS A 171 24.74 -21.26 -1.77
CA LYS A 171 24.54 -22.70 -1.62
C LYS A 171 25.85 -23.42 -1.78
N THR A 172 26.17 -24.27 -0.81
CA THR A 172 27.25 -25.26 -0.92
C THR A 172 26.68 -26.61 -1.35
N PHE A 173 27.46 -27.36 -2.12
CA PHE A 173 27.13 -28.72 -2.56
C PHE A 173 28.40 -29.47 -2.96
N THR A 174 28.26 -30.73 -3.38
CA THR A 174 29.37 -31.56 -3.88
C THR A 174 29.07 -32.01 -5.30
N VAL A 175 30.04 -31.82 -6.19
CA VAL A 175 30.00 -32.30 -7.57
C VAL A 175 30.71 -33.64 -7.63
N LYS A 176 29.99 -34.70 -8.00
CA LYS A 176 30.57 -36.05 -8.12
C LYS A 176 31.54 -36.14 -9.31
N PRO A 177 32.49 -37.08 -9.30
CA PRO A 177 33.36 -37.36 -10.44
C PRO A 177 32.58 -37.59 -11.73
N GLY A 178 33.04 -37.00 -12.84
CA GLY A 178 32.42 -37.16 -14.16
C GLY A 178 31.00 -36.60 -14.26
N LYS A 179 30.58 -35.70 -13.36
CA LYS A 179 29.26 -35.06 -13.37
C LYS A 179 29.37 -33.56 -13.56
N GLU A 180 28.29 -33.00 -14.09
CA GLU A 180 28.00 -31.58 -14.05
C GLU A 180 26.82 -31.34 -13.09
N VAL A 181 26.87 -30.22 -12.36
CA VAL A 181 25.76 -29.70 -11.59
C VAL A 181 25.38 -28.34 -12.16
N GLU A 182 24.17 -28.25 -12.69
CA GLU A 182 23.51 -27.00 -13.02
C GLU A 182 22.81 -26.47 -11.77
N VAL A 183 23.17 -25.25 -11.36
CA VAL A 183 22.55 -24.53 -10.26
C VAL A 183 21.66 -23.46 -10.85
N THR A 184 20.36 -23.53 -10.59
CA THR A 184 19.39 -22.52 -11.02
C THR A 184 18.79 -21.82 -9.81
N GLU A 185 19.00 -20.51 -9.69
CA GLU A 185 18.22 -19.66 -8.80
C GLU A 185 17.01 -19.10 -9.55
N THR A 186 15.81 -19.41 -9.06
CA THR A 186 14.56 -18.82 -9.54
C THR A 186 14.14 -17.72 -8.58
N VAL A 187 14.19 -16.46 -9.03
CA VAL A 187 13.76 -15.28 -8.27
C VAL A 187 12.35 -14.89 -8.70
N ARG A 188 11.48 -14.59 -7.74
CA ARG A 188 10.09 -14.15 -7.93
C ARG A 188 9.78 -12.97 -7.01
N GLU A 189 8.82 -12.15 -7.41
CA GLU A 189 8.23 -11.18 -6.51
C GLU A 189 7.19 -11.85 -5.60
N SER A 190 7.20 -11.49 -4.32
CA SER A 190 6.18 -11.85 -3.34
C SER A 190 5.54 -10.56 -2.81
N THR A 191 4.21 -10.58 -2.73
CA THR A 191 3.40 -9.51 -2.16
C THR A 191 2.73 -9.99 -0.89
N LYS A 192 2.83 -9.21 0.18
CA LYS A 192 2.07 -9.39 1.42
C LYS A 192 1.10 -8.23 1.56
N VAL A 193 -0.19 -8.55 1.71
CA VAL A 193 -1.27 -7.58 1.84
C VAL A 193 -1.92 -7.73 3.21
N ARG A 194 -2.10 -6.62 3.92
CA ARG A 194 -2.76 -6.58 5.23
C ARG A 194 -3.64 -5.33 5.30
N PRO A 195 -4.82 -5.41 5.95
CA PRO A 195 -5.64 -4.22 6.15
C PRO A 195 -4.97 -3.26 7.14
N PHE A 196 -5.23 -1.98 6.99
CA PHE A 196 -4.90 -0.97 7.99
C PHE A 196 -6.12 -0.09 8.28
N SER A 197 -6.15 0.52 9.46
CA SER A 197 -7.07 1.61 9.77
C SER A 197 -6.46 2.67 10.68
N VAL A 198 -7.03 3.87 10.60
CA VAL A 198 -6.62 5.07 11.33
C VAL A 198 -7.88 5.86 11.69
N ASN A 199 -7.98 6.29 12.94
CA ASN A 199 -9.10 7.11 13.38
C ASN A 199 -8.74 8.59 13.25
N VAL A 200 -9.56 9.36 12.54
CA VAL A 200 -9.53 10.82 12.54
C VAL A 200 -10.62 11.30 13.49
N THR A 201 -10.24 11.96 14.58
CA THR A 201 -11.18 12.39 15.63
C THR A 201 -11.35 13.90 15.60
N LEU A 202 -12.59 14.35 15.42
CA LEU A 202 -13.02 15.73 15.54
C LEU A 202 -13.42 15.98 16.99
N VAL A 203 -12.93 17.07 17.59
CA VAL A 203 -13.13 17.35 19.01
C VAL A 203 -13.54 18.80 19.23
N GLY A 204 -14.50 19.01 20.13
CA GLY A 204 -14.82 20.31 20.69
C GLY A 204 -15.94 21.04 19.95
N TYR A 205 -15.77 22.36 19.83
CA TYR A 205 -16.82 23.27 19.38
C TYR A 205 -16.30 24.21 18.29
N PHE A 206 -17.16 24.53 17.33
CA PHE A 206 -16.89 25.51 16.28
C PHE A 206 -18.00 26.57 16.26
N GLY A 207 -17.75 27.68 15.57
CA GLY A 207 -18.72 28.76 15.48
C GLY A 207 -18.98 29.19 14.05
N ILE A 208 -20.20 29.70 13.82
CA ILE A 208 -20.60 30.34 12.57
C ILE A 208 -21.14 31.74 12.86
N LYS A 209 -20.99 32.65 11.90
CA LYS A 209 -21.55 34.00 11.95
C LYS A 209 -22.59 34.17 10.85
N LEU A 210 -23.73 34.74 11.19
CA LEU A 210 -24.83 35.07 10.27
C LEU A 210 -25.04 36.59 10.23
N THR A 211 -25.64 37.10 9.17
CA THR A 211 -26.01 38.53 9.06
C THR A 211 -26.92 38.94 10.21
N THR A 212 -26.69 40.05 10.91
CA THR A 212 -27.49 40.43 12.09
C THR A 212 -28.95 40.74 11.73
N ARG A 213 -29.89 40.37 12.59
CA ARG A 213 -31.32 40.66 12.42
C ARG A 213 -31.97 41.02 13.75
N GLY A 214 -32.23 42.31 13.96
CA GLY A 214 -32.80 42.82 15.21
C GLY A 214 -31.96 42.40 16.42
N ASP A 215 -32.62 41.85 17.44
CA ASP A 215 -31.99 41.40 18.69
C ASP A 215 -31.42 39.97 18.63
N GLU A 216 -31.52 39.28 17.49
CA GLU A 216 -30.99 37.92 17.37
C GLU A 216 -29.46 37.89 17.36
N PRO A 217 -28.84 36.87 17.99
CA PRO A 217 -27.39 36.74 17.99
C PRO A 217 -26.83 36.65 16.55
N GLY A 218 -25.73 37.36 16.32
CA GLY A 218 -24.95 37.29 15.07
C GLY A 218 -24.02 36.08 14.98
N SER A 219 -23.74 35.44 16.11
CA SER A 219 -22.77 34.35 16.25
C SER A 219 -23.42 33.17 16.95
N TYR A 220 -23.16 31.96 16.44
CA TYR A 220 -23.67 30.71 16.99
C TYR A 220 -22.52 29.73 17.19
N VAL A 221 -22.59 28.92 18.23
CA VAL A 221 -21.58 27.90 18.59
C VAL A 221 -22.23 26.53 18.61
N PHE A 222 -21.57 25.57 17.96
CA PHE A 222 -22.02 24.19 17.83
C PHE A 222 -20.95 23.23 18.32
N CYS A 223 -21.40 22.10 18.88
CA CYS A 223 -20.52 20.97 19.16
C CYS A 223 -20.23 20.24 17.84
N VAL A 224 -19.06 19.62 17.70
CA VAL A 224 -18.81 18.71 16.57
C VAL A 224 -19.84 17.60 16.47
N THR A 225 -20.43 17.19 17.61
CA THR A 225 -21.47 16.15 17.63
C THR A 225 -22.82 16.60 17.07
N ASP A 226 -22.98 17.90 16.79
CA ASP A 226 -24.17 18.45 16.13
C ASP A 226 -24.09 18.33 14.60
N LEU A 227 -22.93 17.93 14.04
CA LEU A 227 -22.75 17.75 12.60
C LEU A 227 -23.52 16.51 12.10
N PRO A 228 -24.48 16.66 11.18
CA PRO A 228 -25.23 15.54 10.64
C PRO A 228 -24.42 14.86 9.52
N CYS A 229 -23.52 13.93 9.87
CA CYS A 229 -22.78 13.14 8.88
C CYS A 229 -22.88 11.64 9.16
N ALA A 230 -23.31 10.88 8.14
CA ALA A 230 -23.43 9.42 8.23
C ALA A 230 -22.08 8.69 8.35
N HIS A 231 -20.98 9.34 7.98
CA HIS A 231 -19.63 8.78 8.03
C HIS A 231 -18.90 9.10 9.34
N LEU A 232 -19.47 9.96 10.19
CA LEU A 232 -18.93 10.28 11.50
C LEU A 232 -19.67 9.48 12.58
N GLU A 233 -18.92 8.78 13.42
CA GLU A 233 -19.45 8.10 14.58
C GLU A 233 -19.24 8.96 15.84
N LYS A 234 -20.28 9.10 16.67
CA LYS A 234 -20.14 9.79 17.96
C LYS A 234 -19.41 8.89 18.96
N THR A 235 -18.17 9.24 19.27
CA THR A 235 -17.28 8.49 20.16
C THR A 235 -17.15 9.10 21.56
N GLY A 236 -17.57 10.36 21.73
CA GLY A 236 -17.56 11.06 23.02
C GLY A 236 -18.66 12.10 23.15
N ALA A 237 -18.67 12.83 24.28
CA ALA A 237 -19.65 13.89 24.52
C ALA A 237 -19.49 15.05 23.51
N ASP A 238 -18.25 15.38 23.19
CA ASP A 238 -17.80 16.41 22.26
C ASP A 238 -16.80 15.86 21.22
N GLU A 239 -16.89 14.56 20.92
CA GLU A 239 -16.00 13.87 19.97
C GLU A 239 -16.79 13.07 18.94
N MET A 240 -16.36 13.18 17.68
CA MET A 240 -16.81 12.37 16.55
C MET A 240 -15.59 11.79 15.82
N THR A 241 -15.71 10.58 15.29
CA THR A 241 -14.60 9.88 14.64
C THR A 241 -14.98 9.43 13.23
N PHE A 242 -14.05 9.60 12.29
CA PHE A 242 -14.07 8.98 10.96
C PHE A 242 -12.97 7.91 10.91
N GLU A 243 -13.30 6.70 10.47
CA GLU A 243 -12.30 5.65 10.25
C GLU A 243 -11.79 5.68 8.81
N VAL A 244 -10.52 6.09 8.67
CA VAL A 244 -9.74 5.89 7.44
C VAL A 244 -9.27 4.44 7.42
N ASN A 245 -9.52 3.71 6.35
CA ASN A 245 -9.10 2.32 6.22
C ASN A 245 -8.65 1.99 4.79
N GLY A 246 -7.91 0.89 4.66
CA GLY A 246 -7.28 0.51 3.41
C GLY A 246 -6.47 -0.77 3.51
N THR A 247 -5.60 -0.99 2.53
CA THR A 247 -4.63 -2.08 2.53
C THR A 247 -3.21 -1.56 2.46
N PHE A 248 -2.32 -2.22 3.21
CA PHE A 248 -0.88 -2.07 3.10
C PHE A 248 -0.31 -3.28 2.36
N GLU A 249 0.44 -3.03 1.30
CA GLU A 249 1.11 -4.02 0.49
C GLU A 249 2.63 -3.86 0.59
N GLU A 250 3.31 -4.97 0.88
CA GLU A 250 4.77 -5.06 0.88
C GLU A 250 5.19 -6.00 -0.25
N HIS A 251 5.95 -5.48 -1.21
CA HIS A 251 6.49 -6.21 -2.36
C HIS A 251 7.98 -6.46 -2.12
N TYR A 252 8.43 -7.71 -2.25
CA TYR A 252 9.81 -8.11 -1.99
C TYR A 252 10.24 -9.36 -2.76
N PRO A 253 11.54 -9.53 -3.04
CA PRO A 253 12.04 -10.71 -3.72
C PRO A 253 12.01 -11.95 -2.83
N VAL A 254 11.63 -13.08 -3.42
CA VAL A 254 11.83 -14.42 -2.88
C VAL A 254 12.55 -15.26 -3.92
N SER A 255 13.37 -16.22 -3.49
CA SER A 255 14.02 -17.12 -4.43
C SER A 255 14.20 -18.53 -3.89
N ALA A 256 14.31 -19.48 -4.81
CA ALA A 256 14.64 -20.88 -4.57
C ALA A 256 15.83 -21.30 -5.45
N ILE A 257 16.75 -22.08 -4.87
CA ILE A 257 17.89 -22.67 -5.59
C ILE A 257 17.59 -24.14 -5.87
N THR A 258 17.68 -24.54 -7.13
CA THR A 258 17.54 -25.91 -7.60
C THR A 258 18.89 -26.41 -8.11
N LEU A 259 19.22 -27.67 -7.82
CA LEU A 259 20.42 -28.35 -8.30
C LEU A 259 20.02 -29.47 -9.25
N THR A 260 20.32 -29.33 -10.54
CA THR A 260 20.13 -30.36 -11.55
C THR A 260 21.47 -31.02 -11.84
N ARG A 261 21.51 -32.35 -11.96
CA ARG A 261 22.76 -33.10 -12.16
C ARG A 261 22.76 -33.77 -13.52
N HIS A 262 23.83 -33.58 -14.26
CA HIS A 262 24.03 -34.14 -15.60
C HIS A 262 25.28 -35.04 -15.62
N ASP A 263 25.25 -36.04 -16.51
CA ASP A 263 26.37 -36.94 -16.76
C ASP A 263 27.28 -36.33 -17.84
N LEU A 264 28.58 -36.15 -17.57
CA LEU A 264 29.53 -35.65 -18.58
C LEU A 264 29.80 -36.66 -19.72
N LYS A 265 29.35 -37.92 -19.58
CA LYS A 265 29.60 -39.00 -20.54
C LYS A 265 28.47 -39.24 -21.56
N LYS A 266 27.55 -38.29 -21.77
CA LYS A 266 26.38 -38.48 -22.66
C LYS A 266 26.36 -37.67 -23.96
N ASP A 267 27.52 -37.22 -24.44
CA ASP A 267 27.69 -36.69 -25.80
C ASP A 267 28.53 -37.62 -26.71
N GLN A 268 28.40 -38.94 -26.54
CA GLN A 268 28.70 -39.88 -27.62
C GLN A 268 27.39 -40.16 -28.36
N GLU A 269 27.18 -39.47 -29.48
CA GLU A 269 26.38 -40.06 -30.55
C GLU A 269 27.04 -41.39 -30.93
N ASP A 270 26.48 -42.49 -30.42
CA ASP A 270 26.69 -43.82 -30.99
C ASP A 270 26.09 -43.83 -32.39
N ILE A 271 26.82 -43.29 -33.37
CA ILE A 271 26.59 -43.62 -34.78
C ILE A 271 27.17 -45.02 -34.98
N GLU A 272 26.41 -46.06 -34.60
CA GLU A 272 26.60 -47.40 -35.14
C GLU A 272 26.22 -47.36 -36.63
N VAL A 273 27.20 -47.10 -37.49
CA VAL A 273 27.10 -47.47 -38.91
C VAL A 273 27.21 -48.99 -38.97
N ALA A 274 26.07 -49.65 -39.20
CA ALA A 274 26.04 -51.06 -39.54
C ALA A 274 27.00 -51.31 -40.72
N SER A 275 27.92 -52.24 -40.52
CA SER A 275 28.81 -52.74 -41.57
C SER A 275 28.01 -53.68 -42.47
N ASP A 276 27.92 -53.36 -43.76
CA ASP A 276 27.33 -54.27 -44.74
C ASP A 276 28.16 -55.56 -44.85
N PRO A 277 27.52 -56.73 -44.91
CA PRO A 277 28.22 -58.00 -45.01
C PRO A 277 28.85 -58.15 -46.40
N LYS A 278 30.09 -58.66 -46.40
CA LYS A 278 30.81 -59.14 -47.59
C LYS A 278 29.88 -59.97 -48.51
N SER A 279 29.66 -59.53 -49.74
CA SER A 279 29.29 -60.42 -50.84
C SER A 279 30.50 -60.64 -51.75
N ASN A 280 31.24 -61.72 -51.50
CA ASN A 280 32.04 -62.36 -52.55
C ASN A 280 31.12 -63.38 -53.23
N PHE A 281 30.79 -63.18 -54.50
CA PHE A 281 30.57 -64.29 -55.43
C PHE A 281 31.07 -63.89 -56.83
N ILE A 282 32.01 -64.73 -57.26
CA ILE A 282 32.60 -65.05 -58.58
C ILE A 282 32.01 -64.32 -59.79
#